data_AF-A0A6H0D688-F1
#
_entry.id   AF-A0A6H0D688-F1
#
_cell.length_a   1.000
_cell.length_b   1.000
_cell.length_c   1.000
_cell.angle_alpha   90.00
_cell.angle_beta   90.00
_cell.angle_gamma   90.00
#
_symmetry.space_group_name_H-M   'P 1'
#
loop_
_entity.id
_entity.type
_entity.pdbx_description
1 polymer ?
#
loop_
_entity_poly.entity_id
_entity_poly.type
_entity_poly.pdbx_seq_one_letter_code
_entity_poly.pdbx_strand_id
1 'polypeptide(L)'
;MLAALASAANNLQMREDCARELQIKNYQRNTIPEGHLGKCFMKCMYEKNGVYDKENGFNIEKIYNEIKKHHSPRIAEGELLGLVENCVKESNKADDPCERVYRSSVCFDKLD
;
A
#
# COMPACT_ATOMS: atom_id res chain seq x y z
N MET A 1 5.82 2.93 -23.41
CA MET A 1 6.73 1.81 -23.08
C MET A 1 7.80 2.17 -22.04
N LEU A 2 8.39 3.37 -22.03
CA LEU A 2 9.39 3.75 -21.01
C LEU A 2 8.84 3.88 -19.57
N ALA A 3 7.57 4.33 -19.40
CA ALA A 3 6.97 4.49 -18.07
C ALA A 3 6.66 3.16 -17.34
N ALA A 4 6.34 2.08 -18.06
CA ALA A 4 6.07 0.77 -17.47
C ALA A 4 7.35 0.03 -17.03
N LEU A 5 8.49 0.31 -17.67
CA LEU A 5 9.80 -0.20 -17.25
C LEU A 5 10.30 0.52 -15.98
N ALA A 6 10.00 1.81 -15.84
CA ALA A 6 10.30 2.58 -14.63
C ALA A 6 9.47 2.11 -13.42
N SER A 7 8.18 1.77 -13.58
CA SER A 7 7.34 1.32 -12.46
C SER A 7 7.72 -0.07 -11.95
N ALA A 8 8.10 -1.01 -12.83
CA ALA A 8 8.52 -2.35 -12.44
C ALA A 8 9.91 -2.37 -11.76
N ALA A 9 10.88 -1.61 -12.30
CA ALA A 9 12.22 -1.49 -11.71
C ALA A 9 12.17 -0.76 -10.35
N ASN A 10 11.37 0.30 -10.24
CA ASN A 10 11.16 1.01 -8.97
C ASN A 10 10.48 0.11 -7.94
N ASN A 11 9.53 -0.75 -8.35
CA ASN A 11 8.89 -1.71 -7.44
C ASN A 11 9.89 -2.72 -6.87
N LEU A 12 10.77 -3.26 -7.71
CA LEU A 12 11.78 -4.23 -7.29
C LEU A 12 12.80 -3.61 -6.32
N GLN A 13 13.30 -2.41 -6.62
CA GLN A 13 14.26 -1.72 -5.74
C GLN A 13 13.63 -1.41 -4.37
N MET A 14 12.39 -0.89 -4.35
CA MET A 14 11.67 -0.63 -3.10
C MET A 14 11.53 -1.91 -2.25
N ARG A 15 11.21 -3.04 -2.88
CA ARG A 15 11.10 -4.33 -2.20
C ARG A 15 12.43 -4.78 -1.59
N GLU A 16 13.52 -4.66 -2.33
CA GLU A 16 14.86 -5.01 -1.83
C GLU A 16 15.29 -4.10 -0.67
N ASP A 17 14.97 -2.80 -0.74
CA ASP A 17 15.26 -1.85 0.33
C ASP A 17 14.44 -2.15 1.59
N CYS A 18 13.15 -2.45 1.45
CA CYS A 18 12.32 -2.86 2.57
C CYS A 18 12.79 -4.18 3.20
N ALA A 19 13.28 -5.13 2.40
CA ALA A 19 13.85 -6.36 2.93
C ALA A 19 15.12 -6.10 3.75
N ARG A 20 15.95 -5.14 3.30
CA ARG A 20 17.17 -4.71 3.99
C ARG A 20 16.86 -3.98 5.30
N GLU A 21 15.95 -3.02 5.27
CA GLU A 21 15.56 -2.21 6.45
C GLU A 21 14.91 -3.06 7.55
N LEU A 22 14.11 -4.06 7.16
CA LEU A 22 13.48 -5.01 8.09
C LEU A 22 14.38 -6.21 8.43
N GLN A 23 15.62 -6.24 7.92
CA GLN A 23 16.60 -7.30 8.17
C GLN A 23 16.06 -8.72 7.88
N ILE A 24 15.29 -8.86 6.80
CA ILE A 24 14.66 -10.13 6.42
C ILE A 24 15.74 -11.10 5.94
N LYS A 25 16.02 -12.11 6.75
CA LYS A 25 16.94 -13.19 6.39
C LYS A 25 16.31 -14.04 5.27
N ASN A 26 17.10 -14.37 4.27
CA ASN A 26 16.68 -15.20 3.12
C ASN A 26 15.51 -14.61 2.33
N TYR A 27 15.44 -13.28 2.18
CA TYR A 27 14.41 -12.64 1.38
C TYR A 27 14.35 -13.24 -0.03
N GLN A 28 13.20 -13.82 -0.38
CA GLN A 28 12.93 -14.33 -1.71
C GLN A 28 12.36 -13.21 -2.55
N ARG A 29 13.01 -12.93 -3.68
CA ARG A 29 12.55 -11.87 -4.60
C ARG A 29 11.08 -12.11 -4.98
N ASN A 30 10.30 -11.03 -5.00
CA ASN A 30 8.86 -11.02 -5.29
C ASN A 30 7.95 -11.72 -4.27
N THR A 31 8.48 -12.13 -3.11
CA THR A 31 7.64 -12.65 -2.02
C THR A 31 7.36 -11.57 -0.99
N ILE A 32 6.22 -11.69 -0.31
CA ILE A 32 5.94 -10.95 0.91
C ILE A 32 6.11 -11.96 2.05
N PRO A 33 6.89 -11.66 3.10
CA PRO A 33 7.01 -12.54 4.26
C PRO A 33 5.65 -12.82 4.89
N GLU A 34 5.55 -13.91 5.65
CA GLU A 34 4.31 -14.22 6.36
C GLU A 34 4.17 -13.45 7.68
N GLY A 35 2.95 -13.46 8.22
CA GLY A 35 2.65 -12.93 9.54
C GLY A 35 2.88 -11.41 9.66
N HIS A 36 3.23 -10.98 10.87
CA HIS A 36 3.42 -9.57 11.18
C HIS A 36 4.59 -8.94 10.40
N LEU A 37 5.65 -9.70 10.11
CA LEU A 37 6.77 -9.23 9.30
C LEU A 37 6.32 -8.86 7.88
N GLY A 38 5.43 -9.65 7.28
CA GLY A 38 4.80 -9.33 5.99
C GLY A 38 4.02 -8.02 6.01
N LYS A 39 3.27 -7.78 7.08
CA LYS A 39 2.50 -6.54 7.26
C LYS A 39 3.42 -5.32 7.36
N CYS A 40 4.52 -5.44 8.10
CA CYS A 40 5.52 -4.37 8.18
C CYS A 40 6.27 -4.18 6.86
N PHE A 41 6.50 -5.25 6.10
CA PHE A 41 7.05 -5.15 4.75
C PHE A 41 6.12 -4.34 3.83
N MET A 42 4.81 -4.58 3.88
CA MET A 42 3.83 -3.77 3.14
C MET A 42 3.79 -2.31 3.60
N LYS A 43 3.87 -2.05 4.92
CA LYS A 43 4.02 -0.69 5.45
C LYS A 43 5.23 0.02 4.85
N CYS A 44 6.40 -0.61 4.85
CA CYS A 44 7.60 -0.01 4.27
C CYS A 44 7.42 0.31 2.78
N MET A 45 6.79 -0.59 2.01
CA MET A 45 6.48 -0.34 0.60
C MET A 45 5.55 0.87 0.42
N TYR A 46 4.55 1.02 1.29
CA TYR A 46 3.63 2.16 1.30
C TYR A 46 4.31 3.46 1.73
N GLU A 47 5.35 3.40 2.56
CA GLU A 47 6.17 4.56 2.90
C GLU A 47 7.04 5.00 1.72
N LYS A 48 7.74 4.05 1.07
CA LYS A 48 8.60 4.37 -0.08
C LYS A 48 7.83 4.86 -1.29
N ASN A 49 6.60 4.39 -1.48
CA ASN A 49 5.75 4.90 -2.54
C ASN A 49 4.96 6.16 -2.12
N GLY A 50 5.05 6.62 -0.87
CA GLY A 50 4.39 7.83 -0.36
C GLY A 50 2.86 7.72 -0.20
N VAL A 51 2.31 6.51 -0.12
CA VAL A 51 0.89 6.26 0.23
C VAL A 51 0.67 6.39 1.74
N TYR A 52 1.69 6.05 2.53
CA TYR A 52 1.66 6.15 3.98
C TYR A 52 2.87 6.92 4.47
N ASP A 53 2.70 7.75 5.49
CA ASP A 53 3.78 8.43 6.18
C ASP A 53 3.67 8.14 7.69
N LYS A 54 4.81 8.00 8.36
CA LYS A 54 4.83 7.68 9.79
C LYS A 54 4.26 8.81 10.65
N GLU A 55 4.43 10.06 10.24
CA GLU A 55 3.99 11.24 10.99
C GLU A 55 2.55 11.63 10.63
N ASN A 56 2.20 11.56 9.34
CA ASN A 56 0.95 12.09 8.80
C ASN A 56 -0.08 11.01 8.42
N GLY A 57 0.29 9.73 8.43
CA GLY A 57 -0.61 8.63 8.07
C GLY A 57 -0.84 8.50 6.56
N PHE A 58 -2.06 8.12 6.15
CA PHE A 58 -2.37 7.85 4.75
C PHE A 58 -2.52 9.13 3.92
N ASN A 59 -1.93 9.14 2.72
CA ASN A 59 -2.17 10.15 1.69
C ASN A 59 -3.43 9.77 0.88
N ILE A 60 -4.59 10.26 1.33
CA ILE A 60 -5.91 9.95 0.74
C ILE A 60 -5.96 10.36 -0.74
N GLU A 61 -5.45 11.54 -1.08
CA GLU A 61 -5.46 12.03 -2.47
C GLU A 61 -4.68 11.08 -3.39
N LYS A 62 -3.50 10.63 -2.94
CA LYS A 62 -2.70 9.68 -3.70
C LYS A 62 -3.42 8.35 -3.87
N ILE A 63 -4.00 7.81 -2.81
CA ILE A 63 -4.75 6.54 -2.86
C ILE A 63 -5.94 6.65 -3.83
N TYR A 64 -6.73 7.73 -3.70
CA TYR A 64 -7.85 8.00 -4.60
C TYR A 64 -7.40 8.05 -6.05
N ASN A 65 -6.31 8.78 -6.35
CA ASN A 65 -5.78 8.90 -7.70
C ASN A 65 -5.22 7.58 -8.24
N GLU A 66 -4.58 6.75 -7.41
CA GLU A 66 -4.11 5.42 -7.85
C GLU A 66 -5.28 4.47 -8.11
N ILE A 67 -6.25 4.39 -7.21
CA ILE A 67 -7.42 3.51 -7.41
C ILE A 67 -8.24 4.02 -8.60
N LYS A 68 -8.42 5.33 -8.77
CA LYS A 68 -9.16 5.90 -9.92
C LYS A 68 -8.60 5.48 -11.28
N LYS A 69 -7.27 5.26 -11.39
CA LYS A 69 -6.66 4.78 -12.65
C LYS A 69 -7.08 3.36 -13.01
N HIS A 70 -7.45 2.57 -12.01
CA HIS A 70 -7.71 1.14 -12.15
C HIS A 70 -9.14 0.74 -11.74
N HIS A 71 -9.94 1.67 -11.22
CA HIS A 71 -11.17 1.37 -10.48
C HIS A 71 -12.13 0.48 -11.28
N SER A 72 -12.80 -0.42 -10.58
CA SER A 72 -13.89 -1.18 -11.16
C SER A 72 -14.99 -0.24 -11.69
N PRO A 73 -15.57 -0.48 -12.88
CA PRO A 73 -16.74 0.29 -13.37
C PRO A 73 -17.99 0.14 -12.49
N ARG A 74 -17.91 -0.68 -11.42
CA ARG A 74 -18.97 -0.93 -10.43
C ARG A 74 -19.10 0.18 -9.39
N ILE A 75 -18.08 1.03 -9.22
CA ILE A 75 -18.11 2.16 -8.29
C ILE A 75 -18.43 3.43 -9.08
N ALA A 76 -19.46 4.16 -8.66
CA ALA A 76 -19.74 5.46 -9.26
C ALA A 76 -18.60 6.44 -8.94
N GLU A 77 -18.20 7.28 -9.91
CA GLU A 77 -17.05 8.19 -9.75
C GLU A 77 -17.17 9.12 -8.52
N GLY A 78 -18.40 9.50 -8.15
CA GLY A 78 -18.70 10.31 -6.97
C GLY A 78 -18.64 9.57 -5.62
N GLU A 79 -18.59 8.23 -5.62
CA GLU A 79 -18.60 7.40 -4.40
C GLU A 79 -17.19 6.95 -3.99
N LEU A 80 -16.24 6.89 -4.93
CA LEU A 80 -14.91 6.33 -4.70
C LEU A 80 -14.15 7.02 -3.56
N LEU A 81 -14.19 8.35 -3.49
CA LEU A 81 -13.49 9.10 -2.44
C LEU A 81 -14.00 8.71 -1.04
N GLY A 82 -15.33 8.63 -0.87
CA GLY A 82 -15.93 8.22 0.41
C GLY A 82 -15.58 6.79 0.80
N LEU A 83 -15.46 5.88 -0.17
CA LEU A 83 -15.02 4.50 0.08
C LEU A 83 -13.54 4.45 0.52
N VAL A 84 -12.66 5.24 -0.11
CA VAL A 84 -11.26 5.36 0.28
C VAL A 84 -11.13 5.92 1.70
N GLU A 85 -11.84 7.01 2.01
CA GLU A 85 -11.87 7.61 3.35
C GLU A 85 -12.36 6.61 4.41
N ASN A 86 -13.39 5.82 4.08
CA ASN A 86 -13.90 4.80 4.99
C ASN A 86 -12.87 3.68 5.23
N CYS A 87 -12.18 3.20 4.19
CA CYS A 87 -11.09 2.22 4.34
C CYS A 87 -9.98 2.74 5.27
N VAL A 88 -9.59 4.02 5.12
CA VAL A 88 -8.58 4.67 5.99
C VAL A 88 -9.10 4.82 7.42
N LYS A 89 -10.35 5.25 7.59
CA LYS A 89 -10.97 5.42 8.91
C LYS A 89 -11.01 4.10 9.69
N GLU A 90 -11.44 3.02 9.04
CA GLU A 90 -11.54 1.69 9.66
C GLU A 90 -10.16 1.10 9.95
N SER A 91 -9.17 1.31 9.07
CA SER A 91 -7.81 0.82 9.29
C SER A 91 -7.11 1.53 10.46
N ASN A 92 -7.37 2.83 10.65
CA ASN A 92 -6.81 3.64 11.75
C ASN A 92 -7.23 3.15 13.16
N LYS A 93 -8.22 2.25 13.27
CA LYS A 93 -8.58 1.58 14.53
C LYS A 93 -7.54 0.55 14.99
N ALA A 94 -6.55 0.23 14.16
CA ALA A 94 -5.42 -0.59 14.56
C ALA A 94 -4.32 0.26 15.21
N ASP A 95 -3.89 -0.14 16.40
CA ASP A 95 -2.80 0.51 17.15
C ASP A 95 -1.43 0.28 16.49
N ASP A 96 -1.23 -0.92 15.93
CA ASP A 96 -0.02 -1.26 15.18
C ASP A 96 -0.06 -0.65 13.77
N PRO A 97 0.92 0.19 13.40
CA PRO A 97 1.02 0.77 12.05
C PRO A 97 1.14 -0.28 10.94
N CYS A 98 1.75 -1.43 11.19
CA CYS A 98 1.86 -2.50 10.19
C CYS A 98 0.50 -3.14 9.93
N GLU A 99 -0.25 -3.47 10.99
CA GLU A 99 -1.63 -3.92 10.92
C GLU A 99 -2.55 -2.89 10.25
N ARG A 100 -2.39 -1.60 10.57
CA ARG A 100 -3.15 -0.51 9.97
C ARG A 100 -2.97 -0.47 8.45
N VAL A 101 -1.73 -0.46 7.97
CA VAL A 101 -1.48 -0.49 6.52
C VAL A 101 -2.04 -1.76 5.89
N TYR A 102 -1.83 -2.93 6.49
CA TYR A 102 -2.38 -4.17 5.97
C TYR A 102 -3.92 -4.17 5.88
N ARG A 103 -4.62 -3.67 6.90
CA ARG A 103 -6.09 -3.55 6.87
C ARG A 103 -6.57 -2.62 5.76
N SER A 104 -5.86 -1.52 5.55
CA SER A 104 -6.18 -0.60 4.44
C SER A 104 -6.00 -1.27 3.08
N SER A 105 -4.90 -2.02 2.86
CA SER A 105 -4.64 -2.67 1.57
C SER A 105 -5.73 -3.69 1.24
N VAL A 106 -6.11 -4.53 2.21
CA VAL A 106 -7.22 -5.49 2.05
C VAL A 106 -8.56 -4.81 1.77
N CYS A 107 -8.75 -3.57 2.24
CA CYS A 107 -9.94 -2.79 1.94
C CYS A 107 -9.88 -2.20 0.53
N PHE A 108 -8.75 -1.60 0.14
CA PHE A 108 -8.54 -1.02 -1.19
C PHE A 108 -8.61 -2.06 -2.31
N ASP A 109 -8.15 -3.29 -2.08
CA ASP A 109 -8.26 -4.41 -3.03
C ASP A 109 -9.72 -4.74 -3.41
N LYS A 110 -10.71 -4.28 -2.64
CA LYS A 110 -12.13 -4.42 -2.95
C LYS A 110 -12.68 -3.29 -3.83
N LEU A 111 -11.88 -2.23 -4.01
CA LEU A 111 -12.22 -1.03 -4.77
C LEU A 111 -11.59 -1.00 -6.17
N ASP A 112 -10.48 -1.73 -6.36
CA ASP A 112 -9.91 -2.10 -7.66
C ASP A 112 -10.84 -3.08 -8.41
#